data_AF-T0YX46-F1
#
_entry.id   AF-T0YX46-F1
#
_cell.length_a   1.000
_cell.length_b   1.000
_cell.length_c   1.000
_cell.angle_alpha   90.00
_cell.angle_beta   90.00
_cell.angle_gamma   90.00
#
_symmetry.space_group_name_H-M   'P 1'
#
loop_
_entity.id
_entity.type
_entity.pdbx_description
1 polymer ?
#
loop_
_entity_poly.entity_id
_entity_poly.type
_entity_poly.pdbx_seq_one_letter_code
_entity_poly.pdbx_strand_id
1 'polypeptide(L)'
;MHSDKAAVTLLFQALSEKRGGPLLWDASIFGNGYPPSPGPFREWSLDARRSAAPANRWLTDTIVALGSESVLVGDTTLSDTLLRTTRADRGGNHGSLVSIARSLLADVREDHLRGTLLETWTYRDEDRNHSLRWDPGEHRQYALRGSNPSSDRTKGTQWGANRLALEALPFFPTWPSSLSRLDTTAFVRRGRGDFRMRWPMWETPLSVAEIRPLLTHPAMIQLGTNRGTFDALGVTEVYESRRHRQEYYRNFTPGEPQLGLL
;
A
#
# COMPACT_ATOMS: atom_id res chain seq x y z
N MET A 1 21.68 -0.63 19.53
CA MET A 1 21.51 -2.09 19.37
C MET A 1 20.53 -2.74 20.36
N HIS A 2 20.71 -2.64 21.68
CA HIS A 2 19.71 -3.22 22.63
C HIS A 2 18.35 -2.50 22.58
N SER A 3 18.35 -1.17 22.43
CA SER A 3 17.12 -0.36 22.30
C SER A 3 16.33 -0.68 21.01
N ASP A 4 17.03 -0.93 19.91
CA ASP A 4 16.40 -1.14 18.59
C ASP A 4 15.69 -2.50 18.53
N LYS A 5 16.26 -3.53 19.17
CA LYS A 5 15.62 -4.83 19.28
C LYS A 5 14.32 -4.75 20.10
N ALA A 6 14.36 -4.06 21.24
CA ALA A 6 13.16 -3.87 22.06
C ALA A 6 12.05 -3.11 21.30
N ALA A 7 12.42 -2.10 20.50
CA ALA A 7 11.46 -1.37 19.67
C ALA A 7 10.80 -2.27 18.61
N VAL A 8 11.56 -3.17 17.96
CA VAL A 8 11.00 -4.15 17.02
C VAL A 8 10.07 -5.14 17.71
N THR A 9 10.44 -5.64 18.89
CA THR A 9 9.57 -6.53 19.68
C THR A 9 8.26 -5.84 20.04
N LEU A 10 8.30 -4.60 20.53
CA LEU A 10 7.11 -3.81 20.86
C LEU A 10 6.25 -3.53 19.62
N LEU A 11 6.86 -3.21 18.48
CA LEU A 11 6.15 -3.04 17.22
C LEU A 11 5.46 -4.35 16.79
N PHE A 12 6.18 -5.48 16.86
CA PHE A 12 5.61 -6.78 16.53
C PHE A 12 4.44 -7.15 17.46
N GLN A 13 4.57 -6.88 18.77
CA GLN A 13 3.50 -7.05 19.74
C GLN A 13 2.30 -6.16 19.41
N ALA A 14 2.49 -4.85 19.19
CA ALA A 14 1.40 -3.95 18.82
C ALA A 14 0.71 -4.39 17.52
N LEU A 15 1.48 -4.80 16.50
CA LEU A 15 0.94 -5.35 15.25
C LEU A 15 0.24 -6.70 15.44
N SER A 16 0.57 -7.43 16.51
CA SER A 16 0.00 -8.73 16.85
C SER A 16 -1.19 -8.64 17.80
N GLU A 17 -1.25 -7.65 18.67
CA GLU A 17 -2.43 -7.28 19.45
C GLU A 17 -3.51 -6.72 18.52
N LYS A 18 -3.10 -5.97 17.48
CA LYS A 18 -3.94 -5.70 16.31
C LYS A 18 -4.34 -6.97 15.54
N ARG A 19 -3.72 -8.15 15.72
CA ARG A 19 -4.30 -9.41 15.17
C ARG A 19 -5.60 -9.77 15.88
N GLY A 20 -5.87 -9.25 17.08
CA GLY A 20 -7.18 -9.30 17.75
C GLY A 20 -8.17 -8.21 17.30
N GLY A 21 -7.73 -7.27 16.45
CA GLY A 21 -8.54 -6.16 15.94
C GLY A 21 -7.80 -5.48 14.80
N PRO A 22 -8.15 -5.83 13.55
CA PRO A 22 -9.49 -5.53 13.09
C PRO A 22 -10.11 -6.71 12.34
N LEU A 23 -11.42 -6.88 12.48
CA LEU A 23 -12.27 -7.75 11.66
C LEU A 23 -12.07 -7.58 10.13
N LEU A 24 -11.28 -6.61 9.67
CA LEU A 24 -11.11 -6.14 8.29
C LEU A 24 -10.34 -7.11 7.38
N TRP A 25 -9.62 -8.09 7.91
CA TRP A 25 -9.05 -9.16 7.07
C TRP A 25 -9.65 -10.52 7.40
N ASP A 26 -10.64 -10.54 8.29
CA ASP A 26 -11.47 -11.71 8.50
C ASP A 26 -12.29 -11.98 7.22
N ALA A 27 -12.38 -13.25 6.86
CA ALA A 27 -13.25 -13.70 5.80
C ALA A 27 -14.73 -13.35 6.09
N SER A 28 -15.10 -13.16 7.36
CA SER A 28 -16.44 -12.72 7.75
C SER A 28 -16.76 -11.29 7.29
N ILE A 29 -15.77 -10.39 7.21
CA ILE A 29 -15.95 -9.08 6.59
C ILE A 29 -15.71 -9.19 5.10
N PHE A 30 -14.51 -9.51 4.61
CA PHE A 30 -14.21 -9.32 3.17
C PHE A 30 -14.58 -10.49 2.26
N GLY A 31 -15.11 -11.59 2.81
CA GLY A 31 -15.27 -12.84 2.08
C GLY A 31 -13.94 -13.41 1.58
N ASN A 32 -14.01 -14.33 0.63
CA ASN A 32 -12.83 -14.86 -0.07
C ASN A 32 -12.55 -14.13 -1.40
N GLY A 33 -13.43 -13.20 -1.82
CA GLY A 33 -13.37 -12.52 -3.12
C GLY A 33 -13.10 -11.02 -2.96
N TYR A 34 -12.00 -10.54 -3.56
CA TYR A 34 -11.73 -9.12 -3.69
C TYR A 34 -11.38 -8.74 -5.15
N PRO A 35 -12.00 -7.69 -5.74
CA PRO A 35 -12.84 -6.72 -5.05
C PRO A 35 -14.21 -7.33 -4.75
N PRO A 36 -14.82 -6.98 -3.62
CA PRO A 36 -16.20 -7.35 -3.35
C PRO A 36 -17.14 -6.74 -4.38
N SER A 37 -18.33 -7.31 -4.50
CA SER A 37 -19.41 -6.64 -5.22
C SER A 37 -19.82 -5.33 -4.48
N PRO A 38 -20.43 -4.36 -5.18
CA PRO A 38 -20.73 -3.05 -4.59
C PRO A 38 -21.62 -3.10 -3.35
N GLY A 39 -22.57 -4.04 -3.29
CA GLY A 39 -23.48 -4.21 -2.16
C GLY A 39 -22.76 -4.51 -0.83
N PRO A 40 -22.04 -5.64 -0.73
CA PRO A 40 -21.23 -5.97 0.46
C PRO A 40 -20.24 -4.86 0.83
N PHE A 41 -19.56 -4.25 -0.14
CA PHE A 41 -18.64 -3.15 0.14
C PHE A 41 -19.35 -1.97 0.81
N ARG A 42 -20.54 -1.60 0.33
CA ARG A 42 -21.36 -0.54 0.92
C ARG A 42 -21.76 -0.86 2.36
N GLU A 43 -22.16 -2.10 2.64
CA GLU A 43 -22.50 -2.53 4.00
C GLU A 43 -21.31 -2.36 4.95
N TRP A 44 -20.12 -2.81 4.55
CA TRP A 44 -18.89 -2.63 5.34
C TRP A 44 -18.56 -1.15 5.55
N SER A 45 -18.66 -0.33 4.51
CA SER A 45 -18.46 1.12 4.61
C SER A 45 -19.43 1.77 5.60
N LEU A 46 -20.70 1.35 5.62
CA LEU A 46 -21.70 1.87 6.55
C LEU A 46 -21.44 1.41 8.00
N ASP A 47 -21.04 0.15 8.20
CA ASP A 47 -20.68 -0.38 9.52
C ASP A 47 -19.44 0.29 10.11
N ALA A 48 -18.41 0.45 9.28
CA ALA A 48 -17.20 1.15 9.66
C ALA A 48 -17.48 2.61 10.04
N ARG A 49 -18.32 3.29 9.26
CA ARG A 49 -18.73 4.66 9.54
C ARG A 49 -19.49 4.79 10.86
N ARG A 50 -20.35 3.82 11.21
CA ARG A 50 -21.11 3.81 12.48
C ARG A 50 -20.20 3.77 13.71
N SER A 51 -19.03 3.14 13.60
CA SER A 51 -18.07 2.99 14.70
C SER A 51 -16.92 4.00 14.65
N ALA A 52 -16.89 4.88 13.64
CA ALA A 52 -15.81 5.82 13.44
C ALA A 52 -15.85 6.99 14.44
N ALA A 53 -14.69 7.28 15.04
CA ALA A 53 -14.45 8.47 15.85
C ALA A 53 -13.11 9.12 15.47
N PRO A 54 -12.87 10.41 15.79
CA PRO A 54 -11.58 11.05 15.50
C PRO A 54 -10.37 10.28 16.02
N ALA A 55 -10.50 9.66 17.20
CA ALA A 55 -9.47 8.82 17.82
C ALA A 55 -9.47 7.36 17.32
N ASN A 56 -10.55 6.89 16.68
CA ASN A 56 -10.69 5.52 16.19
C ASN A 56 -11.32 5.50 14.79
N ARG A 57 -10.46 5.62 13.79
CA ARG A 57 -10.86 5.75 12.38
C ARG A 57 -10.11 4.81 11.45
N TRP A 58 -9.26 3.95 12.01
CA TRP A 58 -8.44 3.02 11.26
C TRP A 58 -9.27 2.13 10.32
N LEU A 59 -10.36 1.52 10.81
CA LEU A 59 -11.22 0.65 10.00
C LEU A 59 -11.87 1.40 8.81
N THR A 60 -12.38 2.60 9.07
CA THR A 60 -12.97 3.44 8.01
C THR A 60 -11.90 3.87 7.00
N ASP A 61 -10.76 4.37 7.47
CA ASP A 61 -9.67 4.83 6.62
C ASP A 61 -9.11 3.67 5.75
N THR A 62 -9.02 2.44 6.30
CA THR A 62 -8.63 1.25 5.52
C THR A 62 -9.66 0.89 4.44
N ILE A 63 -10.96 0.87 4.76
CA ILE A 63 -12.00 0.56 3.76
C ILE A 63 -11.96 1.58 2.61
N VAL A 64 -11.84 2.86 2.92
CA VAL A 64 -11.75 3.93 1.92
C VAL A 64 -10.45 3.82 1.09
N ALA A 65 -9.37 3.26 1.65
CA ALA A 65 -8.15 2.97 0.89
C ALA A 65 -8.28 1.76 -0.05
N LEU A 66 -9.27 0.88 0.18
CA LEU A 66 -9.57 -0.27 -0.67
C LEU A 66 -10.50 0.10 -1.83
N GLY A 67 -11.32 1.14 -1.71
CA GLY A 67 -12.07 1.65 -2.85
C GLY A 67 -13.31 2.45 -2.48
N SER A 68 -14.24 2.51 -3.43
CA SER A 68 -15.52 3.21 -3.30
C SER A 68 -16.58 2.57 -4.20
N GLU A 69 -17.74 2.25 -3.63
CA GLU A 69 -18.91 1.73 -4.35
C GLU A 69 -19.52 2.74 -5.34
N SER A 70 -19.19 4.02 -5.20
CA SER A 70 -19.66 5.09 -6.10
C SER A 70 -18.95 5.11 -7.44
N VAL A 71 -17.84 4.35 -7.63
CA VAL A 71 -17.08 4.31 -8.88
C VAL A 71 -16.88 2.87 -9.30
N LEU A 72 -17.62 2.45 -10.31
CA LEU A 72 -17.65 1.09 -10.81
C LEU A 72 -16.98 0.97 -12.18
N VAL A 73 -16.46 -0.22 -12.46
CA VAL A 73 -16.08 -0.66 -13.80
C VAL A 73 -17.22 -1.53 -14.32
N GLY A 74 -17.97 -1.02 -15.30
CA GLY A 74 -19.28 -1.56 -15.63
C GLY A 74 -20.24 -1.37 -14.44
N ASP A 75 -21.10 -2.36 -14.19
CA ASP A 75 -22.17 -2.23 -13.19
C ASP A 75 -21.93 -3.07 -11.92
N THR A 76 -20.90 -3.93 -11.93
CA THR A 76 -20.78 -5.02 -10.93
C THR A 76 -19.46 -5.07 -10.20
N THR A 77 -18.46 -4.29 -10.61
CA THR A 77 -17.09 -4.38 -10.09
C THR A 77 -16.61 -3.02 -9.63
N LEU A 78 -16.04 -2.94 -8.42
CA LEU A 78 -15.41 -1.71 -7.93
C LEU A 78 -14.23 -1.31 -8.81
N SER A 79 -14.05 -0.01 -9.03
CA SER A 79 -12.85 0.50 -9.68
C SER A 79 -11.60 0.23 -8.85
N ASP A 80 -10.50 -0.09 -9.53
CA ASP A 80 -9.24 -0.38 -8.86
C ASP A 80 -8.61 0.88 -8.27
N THR A 81 -8.13 0.78 -7.03
CA THR A 81 -7.27 1.80 -6.43
C THR A 81 -5.89 1.79 -7.08
N LEU A 82 -5.15 2.89 -6.94
CA LEU A 82 -3.81 2.98 -7.54
C LEU A 82 -2.77 2.10 -6.82
N LEU A 83 -3.02 1.71 -5.57
CA LEU A 83 -2.18 0.77 -4.83
C LEU A 83 -2.44 -0.70 -5.18
N ARG A 84 -3.53 -1.00 -5.88
CA ARG A 84 -3.83 -2.36 -6.31
C ARG A 84 -2.97 -2.77 -7.51
N THR A 85 -2.20 -3.85 -7.34
CA THR A 85 -1.22 -4.35 -8.33
C THR A 85 -1.69 -5.55 -9.15
N THR A 86 -2.74 -6.25 -8.74
CA THR A 86 -3.42 -7.30 -9.52
C THR A 86 -4.79 -6.80 -10.00
N ARG A 87 -5.26 -7.21 -11.17
CA ARG A 87 -6.61 -6.83 -11.65
C ARG A 87 -7.74 -7.56 -10.90
N ALA A 88 -8.92 -6.95 -10.91
CA ALA A 88 -10.17 -7.52 -10.41
C ALA A 88 -10.76 -8.68 -11.24
N ASP A 89 -10.49 -8.69 -12.54
CA ASP A 89 -11.30 -9.40 -13.55
C ASP A 89 -10.75 -10.77 -13.97
N ARG A 90 -9.53 -11.15 -13.56
CA ARG A 90 -8.95 -12.47 -13.89
C ARG A 90 -8.14 -13.05 -12.74
N GLY A 91 -8.65 -14.15 -12.20
CA GLY A 91 -7.98 -15.02 -11.24
C GLY A 91 -6.74 -15.68 -11.84
N GLY A 92 -5.63 -14.94 -11.84
CA GLY A 92 -4.31 -15.58 -11.87
C GLY A 92 -4.05 -16.29 -10.55
N ASN A 93 -3.04 -17.17 -10.51
CA ASN A 93 -2.55 -17.87 -9.30
C ASN A 93 -2.01 -16.93 -8.19
N HIS A 94 -2.25 -15.62 -8.27
CA HIS A 94 -1.84 -14.64 -7.28
C HIS A 94 -3.06 -14.18 -6.50
N GLY A 95 -2.98 -14.24 -5.16
CA GLY A 95 -4.08 -13.89 -4.29
C GLY A 95 -4.57 -12.46 -4.51
N SER A 96 -5.84 -12.24 -4.19
CA SER A 96 -6.36 -10.88 -4.05
C SER A 96 -5.60 -10.11 -2.96
N LEU A 97 -5.69 -8.78 -2.95
CA LEU A 97 -5.05 -7.95 -1.91
C LEU A 97 -5.44 -8.43 -0.49
N VAL A 98 -6.71 -8.80 -0.29
CA VAL A 98 -7.22 -9.38 0.97
C VAL A 98 -6.57 -10.73 1.27
N SER A 99 -6.42 -11.60 0.28
CA SER A 99 -5.73 -12.88 0.45
C SER A 99 -4.26 -12.70 0.83
N ILE A 100 -3.54 -11.79 0.17
CA ILE A 100 -2.15 -11.48 0.48
C ILE A 100 -2.03 -10.90 1.91
N ALA A 101 -2.94 -9.99 2.27
CA ALA A 101 -3.02 -9.41 3.60
C ALA A 101 -3.19 -10.49 4.68
N ARG A 102 -4.08 -11.46 4.46
CA ARG A 102 -4.30 -12.59 5.36
C ARG A 102 -3.05 -13.46 5.53
N SER A 103 -2.36 -13.78 4.43
CA SER A 103 -1.10 -14.53 4.51
C SER A 103 -0.05 -13.77 5.32
N LEU A 104 0.17 -12.48 5.02
CA LEU A 104 1.09 -11.62 5.76
C LEU A 104 0.76 -11.55 7.26
N LEU A 105 -0.52 -11.43 7.61
CA LEU A 105 -0.97 -11.41 9.00
C LEU A 105 -0.71 -12.73 9.74
N ALA A 106 -0.89 -13.86 9.05
CA ALA A 106 -0.69 -15.18 9.63
C ALA A 106 0.79 -15.52 9.82
N ASP A 107 1.61 -15.22 8.81
CA ASP A 107 2.93 -15.82 8.66
C ASP A 107 4.07 -14.88 9.05
N VAL A 108 3.87 -13.56 9.04
CA VAL A 108 4.91 -12.61 9.44
C VAL A 108 5.26 -12.77 10.92
N ARG A 109 6.56 -12.89 11.20
CA ARG A 109 7.15 -13.01 12.55
C ARG A 109 8.04 -11.80 12.84
N GLU A 110 8.42 -11.67 14.10
CA GLU A 110 9.30 -10.60 14.57
C GLU A 110 10.60 -10.50 13.76
N ASP A 111 11.20 -11.64 13.42
CA ASP A 111 12.44 -11.67 12.63
C ASP A 111 12.30 -11.07 11.24
N HIS A 112 11.14 -11.19 10.58
CA HIS A 112 10.91 -10.54 9.30
C HIS A 112 10.89 -9.01 9.45
N LEU A 113 10.27 -8.49 10.52
CA LEU A 113 10.29 -7.05 10.81
C LEU A 113 11.69 -6.56 11.18
N ARG A 114 12.41 -7.33 11.98
CA ARG A 114 13.79 -7.04 12.38
C ARG A 114 14.70 -6.95 11.17
N GLY A 115 14.64 -7.95 10.28
CA GLY A 115 15.41 -7.96 9.04
C GLY A 115 15.04 -6.81 8.09
N THR A 116 13.76 -6.44 8.02
CA THR A 116 13.32 -5.29 7.21
C THR A 116 13.79 -3.94 7.76
N LEU A 117 13.72 -3.73 9.07
CA LEU A 117 13.95 -2.43 9.69
C LEU A 117 15.42 -2.17 10.01
N LEU A 118 16.19 -3.23 10.33
CA LEU A 118 17.52 -3.10 10.92
C LEU A 118 18.63 -3.77 10.11
N GLU A 119 18.30 -4.50 9.04
CA GLU A 119 19.28 -5.22 8.22
C GLU A 119 19.17 -4.83 6.74
N THR A 120 20.20 -5.16 5.97
CA THR A 120 20.14 -5.08 4.51
C THR A 120 19.15 -6.11 3.98
N TRP A 121 18.23 -5.68 3.11
CA TRP A 121 17.22 -6.56 2.54
C TRP A 121 17.88 -7.64 1.67
N THR A 122 17.55 -8.89 1.96
CA THR A 122 18.16 -10.05 1.29
C THR A 122 17.20 -10.82 0.39
N TYR A 123 15.90 -10.48 0.41
CA TYR A 123 14.88 -11.10 -0.43
C TYR A 123 14.88 -12.64 -0.32
N ARG A 124 15.06 -13.16 0.90
CA ARG A 124 15.15 -14.59 1.18
C ARG A 124 13.78 -15.24 1.39
N ASP A 125 12.74 -14.44 1.65
CA ASP A 125 11.41 -14.96 1.93
C ASP A 125 10.75 -15.46 0.65
N GLU A 126 10.38 -16.75 0.61
CA GLU A 126 9.75 -17.33 -0.57
C GLU A 126 8.41 -16.64 -0.88
N ASP A 127 8.14 -16.36 -2.16
CA ASP A 127 6.86 -15.79 -2.58
C ASP A 127 5.73 -16.82 -2.50
N ARG A 128 5.21 -17.02 -1.28
CA ARG A 128 4.08 -17.89 -0.95
C ARG A 128 2.79 -17.09 -0.82
N ASN A 129 2.46 -16.24 -1.80
CA ASN A 129 1.30 -15.32 -1.74
C ASN A 129 1.46 -14.18 -0.70
N HIS A 130 2.67 -13.62 -0.63
CA HIS A 130 3.04 -12.56 0.32
C HIS A 130 3.51 -11.27 -0.37
N SER A 131 3.66 -11.29 -1.70
CA SER A 131 4.09 -10.16 -2.52
C SER A 131 2.93 -9.20 -2.79
N LEU A 132 3.09 -7.92 -2.42
CA LEU A 132 2.20 -6.84 -2.86
C LEU A 132 2.59 -6.29 -4.25
N ARG A 133 3.76 -6.67 -4.79
CA ARG A 133 4.32 -6.13 -6.05
C ARG A 133 4.57 -4.62 -6.01
N TRP A 134 4.77 -4.09 -4.80
CA TRP A 134 5.13 -2.70 -4.59
C TRP A 134 6.64 -2.48 -4.72
N ASP A 135 7.45 -3.51 -4.47
CA ASP A 135 8.88 -3.46 -4.71
C ASP A 135 9.19 -3.56 -6.23
N PRO A 136 9.96 -2.61 -6.80
CA PRO A 136 10.39 -2.67 -8.20
C PRO A 136 11.15 -3.96 -8.56
N GLY A 137 11.85 -4.58 -7.61
CA GLY A 137 12.58 -5.84 -7.78
C GLY A 137 11.68 -7.06 -7.99
N GLU A 138 10.39 -6.98 -7.62
CA GLU A 138 9.40 -8.03 -7.86
C GLU A 138 8.87 -8.02 -9.31
N HIS A 139 9.20 -6.99 -10.10
CA HIS A 139 8.82 -6.88 -11.50
C HIS A 139 9.59 -7.89 -12.37
N ARG A 140 8.86 -8.75 -13.10
CA ARG A 140 9.43 -9.75 -14.01
C ARG A 140 9.05 -9.44 -15.45
N GLN A 141 10.02 -8.99 -16.24
CA GLN A 141 9.83 -8.84 -17.69
C GLN A 141 10.11 -10.18 -18.39
N TYR A 142 9.06 -10.78 -18.95
CA TYR A 142 9.15 -12.00 -19.76
C TYR A 142 9.96 -11.79 -21.06
N ALA A 143 9.90 -10.60 -21.65
CA ALA A 143 10.42 -10.33 -23.00
C ALA A 143 11.96 -10.16 -23.09
N LEU A 144 12.69 -10.03 -21.97
CA LEU A 144 14.14 -9.82 -21.97
C LEU A 144 14.94 -11.02 -21.44
N ARG A 145 14.31 -12.19 -21.28
CA ARG A 145 14.96 -13.38 -20.70
C ARG A 145 15.07 -14.51 -21.72
N GLY A 146 16.26 -15.12 -21.80
CA GLY A 146 16.51 -16.33 -22.59
C GLY A 146 16.01 -17.62 -21.94
N SER A 147 15.39 -17.55 -20.76
CA SER A 147 14.84 -18.68 -20.01
C SER A 147 13.43 -18.39 -19.48
N ASN A 148 12.64 -19.45 -19.34
CA ASN A 148 11.27 -19.36 -18.83
C ASN A 148 11.26 -18.97 -17.33
N PRO A 149 10.70 -17.81 -16.95
CA PRO A 149 10.72 -17.34 -15.56
C PRO A 149 9.76 -18.10 -14.63
N SER A 150 8.96 -19.05 -15.13
CA SER A 150 8.11 -19.91 -14.28
C SER A 150 8.88 -21.02 -13.55
N SER A 151 10.09 -21.37 -14.02
CA SER A 151 10.96 -22.40 -13.40
C SER A 151 12.10 -21.81 -12.58
N ASP A 152 12.29 -20.49 -12.61
CA ASP A 152 13.31 -19.79 -11.83
C ASP A 152 12.78 -19.63 -10.40
N ARG A 153 13.52 -20.13 -9.38
CA ARG A 153 13.15 -19.93 -7.97
C ARG A 153 12.92 -18.43 -7.81
N THR A 154 11.73 -18.07 -7.33
CA THR A 154 11.32 -16.69 -7.16
C THR A 154 12.46 -15.94 -6.45
N LYS A 155 12.96 -14.84 -7.04
CA LYS A 155 13.63 -13.82 -6.22
C LYS A 155 12.64 -13.55 -5.11
N GLY A 156 13.02 -13.85 -3.87
CA GLY A 156 12.08 -13.78 -2.76
C GLY A 156 11.56 -12.37 -2.59
N THR A 157 10.60 -12.23 -1.70
CA THR A 157 10.05 -10.93 -1.31
C THR A 157 10.60 -10.54 0.06
N GLN A 158 10.21 -9.37 0.56
CA GLN A 158 10.54 -8.91 1.90
C GLN A 158 9.25 -8.86 2.72
N TRP A 159 8.93 -9.94 3.45
CA TRP A 159 7.62 -10.09 4.11
C TRP A 159 7.36 -8.99 5.15
N GLY A 160 8.40 -8.61 5.90
CA GLY A 160 8.31 -7.52 6.88
C GLY A 160 7.93 -6.19 6.24
N ALA A 161 8.49 -5.88 5.06
CA ALA A 161 8.17 -4.66 4.32
C ALA A 161 6.72 -4.68 3.84
N ASN A 162 6.26 -5.77 3.23
CA ASN A 162 4.87 -5.92 2.80
C ASN A 162 3.87 -5.83 3.97
N ARG A 163 4.22 -6.38 5.15
CA ARG A 163 3.39 -6.25 6.35
C ARG A 163 3.25 -4.80 6.81
N LEU A 164 4.35 -4.06 6.86
CA LEU A 164 4.35 -2.64 7.23
C LEU A 164 3.60 -1.79 6.19
N ALA A 165 3.76 -2.12 4.92
CA ALA A 165 3.09 -1.43 3.83
C ALA A 165 1.56 -1.66 3.87
N LEU A 166 1.12 -2.86 4.25
CA LEU A 166 -0.30 -3.15 4.51
C LEU A 166 -0.87 -2.28 5.64
N GLU A 167 -0.12 -2.10 6.72
CA GLU A 167 -0.51 -1.24 7.85
C GLU A 167 -0.57 0.24 7.46
N ALA A 168 0.12 0.63 6.38
CA ALA A 168 0.12 1.99 5.85
C ALA A 168 -1.06 2.30 4.91
N LEU A 169 -1.84 1.30 4.45
CA LEU A 169 -3.02 1.52 3.60
C LEU A 169 -3.97 2.63 4.07
N PRO A 170 -4.32 2.77 5.37
CA PRO A 170 -5.23 3.83 5.84
C PRO A 170 -4.74 5.26 5.56
N PHE A 171 -3.46 5.46 5.26
CA PHE A 171 -2.92 6.76 4.87
C PHE A 171 -3.20 7.13 3.41
N PHE A 172 -3.72 6.19 2.62
CA PHE A 172 -3.96 6.34 1.19
C PHE A 172 -5.45 6.19 0.82
N PRO A 173 -6.37 6.95 1.46
CA PRO A 173 -7.77 6.87 1.13
C PRO A 173 -8.03 7.22 -0.34
N THR A 174 -9.12 6.68 -0.88
CA THR A 174 -9.61 7.01 -2.21
C THR A 174 -10.80 7.95 -2.17
N TRP A 175 -11.02 8.71 -3.25
CA TRP A 175 -12.22 9.52 -3.39
C TRP A 175 -12.71 9.55 -4.85
N PRO A 176 -14.03 9.52 -5.07
CA PRO A 176 -14.62 9.76 -6.38
C PRO A 176 -14.35 11.19 -6.82
N SER A 177 -13.60 11.38 -7.90
CA SER A 177 -13.35 12.70 -8.48
C SER A 177 -14.11 12.93 -9.79
N SER A 178 -14.75 11.90 -10.32
CA SER A 178 -15.87 11.95 -11.27
C SER A 178 -16.65 10.64 -11.21
N LEU A 179 -17.79 10.56 -11.91
CA LEU A 179 -18.64 9.34 -11.95
C LEU A 179 -17.87 8.06 -12.34
N SER A 180 -16.80 8.19 -13.12
CA SER A 180 -15.98 7.08 -13.61
C SER A 180 -14.53 7.13 -13.10
N ARG A 181 -14.20 8.00 -12.13
CA ARG A 181 -12.82 8.20 -11.67
C ARG A 181 -12.71 8.13 -10.16
N LEU A 182 -11.83 7.23 -9.73
CA LEU A 182 -11.39 7.08 -8.36
C LEU A 182 -9.93 7.56 -8.26
N ASP A 183 -9.69 8.60 -7.48
CA ASP A 183 -8.34 9.06 -7.18
C ASP A 183 -7.88 8.48 -5.83
N THR A 184 -6.57 8.39 -5.61
CA THR A 184 -5.95 7.83 -4.39
C THR A 184 -4.99 8.85 -3.81
N THR A 185 -5.00 9.08 -2.48
CA THR A 185 -4.08 10.02 -1.81
C THR A 185 -2.64 9.69 -2.17
N ALA A 186 -1.79 10.71 -2.23
CA ALA A 186 -0.37 10.62 -2.58
C ALA A 186 -0.09 10.27 -4.05
N PHE A 187 -1.12 10.14 -4.91
CA PHE A 187 -0.94 9.95 -6.34
C PHE A 187 -1.20 11.23 -7.14
N VAL A 188 -0.32 11.48 -8.11
CA VAL A 188 -0.45 12.54 -9.10
C VAL A 188 -0.61 11.91 -10.47
N ARG A 189 -1.54 12.45 -11.27
CA ARG A 189 -1.74 12.05 -12.66
C ARG A 189 -1.07 13.06 -13.60
N ARG A 190 -0.13 12.59 -14.41
CA ARG A 190 0.61 13.42 -15.40
C ARG A 190 0.13 13.23 -16.84
N GLY A 191 -0.84 12.35 -17.06
CA GLY A 191 -1.41 12.09 -18.37
C GLY A 191 -2.39 10.91 -18.34
N ARG A 192 -2.77 10.40 -19.51
CA ARG A 192 -3.59 9.19 -19.60
C ARG A 192 -2.74 7.98 -19.20
N GLY A 193 -3.06 7.38 -18.05
CA GLY A 193 -2.38 6.17 -17.57
C GLY A 193 -1.00 6.39 -16.94
N ASP A 194 -0.55 7.64 -16.80
CA ASP A 194 0.68 7.98 -16.08
C ASP A 194 0.34 8.46 -14.67
N PHE A 195 0.63 7.61 -13.68
CA PHE A 195 0.37 7.84 -12.27
C PHE A 195 1.67 7.78 -11.49
N ARG A 196 1.89 8.77 -10.64
CA ARG A 196 3.08 8.93 -9.82
C ARG A 196 2.70 8.94 -8.36
N MET A 197 3.24 8.01 -7.58
CA MET A 197 3.10 8.06 -6.12
C MET A 197 4.20 8.96 -5.57
N ARG A 198 3.87 9.81 -4.61
CA ARG A 198 4.82 10.71 -3.93
C ARG A 198 4.72 10.57 -2.44
N TRP A 199 5.86 10.55 -1.76
CA TRP A 199 5.88 10.52 -0.29
C TRP A 199 7.03 11.39 0.23
N PRO A 200 6.79 12.14 1.32
CA PRO A 200 7.83 12.92 1.96
C PRO A 200 8.69 12.02 2.86
N MET A 201 9.92 12.45 3.06
CA MET A 201 10.85 11.95 4.06
C MET A 201 11.11 13.04 5.09
N TRP A 202 11.28 12.65 6.34
CA TRP A 202 11.48 13.54 7.48
C TRP A 202 12.43 12.88 8.47
N GLU A 203 13.06 13.67 9.33
CA GLU A 203 14.03 13.17 10.32
C GLU A 203 13.42 13.02 11.72
N THR A 204 12.42 13.84 12.05
CA THR A 204 11.77 13.82 13.36
C THR A 204 10.54 12.91 13.35
N PRO A 205 10.36 12.00 14.33
CA PRO A 205 9.18 11.15 14.39
C PRO A 205 7.89 11.97 14.37
N LEU A 206 7.00 11.64 13.43
CA LEU A 206 5.68 12.25 13.30
C LEU A 206 4.60 11.30 13.81
N SER A 207 3.58 11.86 14.44
CA SER A 207 2.36 11.14 14.80
C SER A 207 1.51 10.84 13.56
N VAL A 208 0.59 9.88 13.70
CA VAL A 208 -0.41 9.55 12.66
C VAL A 208 -1.24 10.79 12.26
N ALA A 209 -1.50 11.69 13.21
CA ALA A 209 -2.25 12.91 12.98
C ALA A 209 -1.49 13.94 12.12
N GLU A 210 -0.16 13.93 12.17
CA GLU A 210 0.73 14.82 11.39
C GLU A 210 1.03 14.24 10.00
N ILE A 211 1.21 12.92 9.89
CA ILE A 211 1.51 12.25 8.61
C ILE A 211 0.36 12.44 7.59
N ARG A 212 -0.89 12.38 8.05
CA ARG A 212 -2.08 12.50 7.17
C ARG A 212 -2.14 13.83 6.39
N PRO A 213 -2.15 15.01 7.05
CA PRO A 213 -2.16 16.28 6.34
C PRO A 213 -0.89 16.47 5.51
N LEU A 214 0.24 15.90 5.93
CA LEU A 214 1.48 15.96 5.15
C LEU A 214 1.35 15.23 3.80
N LEU A 215 0.77 14.02 3.78
CA LEU A 215 0.54 13.25 2.56
C LEU A 215 -0.52 13.86 1.63
N THR A 216 -1.46 14.65 2.18
CA THR A 216 -2.48 15.36 1.40
C THR A 216 -2.12 16.82 1.10
N HIS A 217 -0.96 17.28 1.55
CA HIS A 217 -0.56 18.68 1.40
C HIS A 217 -0.48 19.07 -0.09
N PRO A 218 -1.01 20.23 -0.52
CA PRO A 218 -0.99 20.64 -1.92
C PRO A 218 0.40 20.63 -2.57
N ALA A 219 1.45 20.93 -1.80
CA ALA A 219 2.85 20.88 -2.28
C ALA A 219 3.28 19.48 -2.74
N MET A 220 2.71 18.40 -2.18
CA MET A 220 2.97 17.03 -2.64
C MET A 220 2.40 16.80 -4.05
N ILE A 221 1.27 17.43 -4.37
CA ILE A 221 0.59 17.31 -5.66
C ILE A 221 1.26 18.23 -6.70
N GLN A 222 1.51 19.47 -6.31
CA GLN A 222 2.11 20.52 -7.12
C GLN A 222 3.55 20.75 -6.69
N LEU A 223 4.43 19.80 -7.04
CA LEU A 223 5.88 20.04 -6.95
C LEU A 223 6.26 21.20 -7.87
N GLY A 224 6.25 22.40 -7.30
CA GLY A 224 6.98 23.56 -7.77
C GLY A 224 8.31 23.60 -7.01
N THR A 225 9.35 24.14 -7.63
CA THR A 225 10.74 24.18 -7.14
C THR A 225 10.96 24.92 -5.81
N ASN A 226 9.90 25.28 -5.07
CA ASN A 226 10.00 26.01 -3.82
C ASN A 226 10.24 25.08 -2.63
N ARG A 227 11.51 24.69 -2.47
CA ARG A 227 12.01 23.91 -1.33
C ARG A 227 11.61 24.49 0.03
N GLY A 228 11.49 25.81 0.16
CA GLY A 228 11.12 26.47 1.41
C GLY A 228 9.76 26.04 1.98
N THR A 229 8.85 25.54 1.14
CA THR A 229 7.58 24.95 1.62
C THR A 229 7.82 23.65 2.36
N PHE A 230 8.72 22.80 1.86
CA PHE A 230 9.04 21.51 2.46
C PHE A 230 9.89 21.66 3.72
N ASP A 231 10.84 22.61 3.71
CA ASP A 231 11.64 22.94 4.89
C ASP A 231 10.74 23.37 6.06
N ALA A 232 9.72 24.22 5.80
CA ALA A 232 8.76 24.66 6.80
C ALA A 232 7.86 23.52 7.34
N LEU A 233 7.71 22.44 6.59
CA LEU A 233 6.97 21.24 6.98
C LEU A 233 7.88 20.17 7.64
N GLY A 234 9.18 20.44 7.78
CA GLY A 234 10.16 19.47 8.30
C GLY A 234 10.46 18.32 7.34
N VAL A 235 10.16 18.49 6.05
CA VAL A 235 10.40 17.50 4.99
C VAL A 235 11.79 17.70 4.43
N THR A 236 12.62 16.66 4.47
CA THR A 236 14.00 16.70 3.99
C THR A 236 14.13 16.31 2.51
N GLU A 237 13.25 15.43 2.03
CA GLU A 237 13.19 15.00 0.63
C GLU A 237 11.76 14.56 0.29
N VAL A 238 11.39 14.63 -0.98
CA VAL A 238 10.18 14.02 -1.52
C VAL A 238 10.60 12.99 -2.55
N TYR A 239 10.18 11.74 -2.37
CA TYR A 239 10.40 10.70 -3.37
C TYR A 239 9.19 10.56 -4.27
N GLU A 240 9.44 10.23 -5.54
CA GLU A 240 8.42 9.88 -6.52
C GLU A 240 8.69 8.49 -7.10
N SER A 241 7.63 7.69 -7.28
CA SER A 241 7.69 6.45 -8.05
C SER A 241 6.61 6.42 -9.13
N ARG A 242 6.95 5.88 -10.30
CA ARG A 242 6.01 5.65 -11.39
C ARG A 242 5.30 4.33 -11.24
N ARG A 243 3.97 4.39 -11.22
CA ARG A 243 3.14 3.21 -11.43
C ARG A 243 3.04 2.90 -12.92
N HIS A 244 3.43 1.70 -13.29
CA HIS A 244 3.31 1.21 -14.66
C HIS A 244 2.56 -0.12 -14.68
N ARG A 245 2.00 -0.44 -15.85
CA ARG A 245 1.19 -1.63 -16.08
C ARG A 245 1.88 -2.50 -17.11
N GLN A 246 2.01 -3.78 -16.79
CA GLN A 246 2.45 -4.83 -17.71
C GLN A 246 1.41 -5.93 -17.70
N GLU A 247 0.72 -6.10 -18.83
CA GLU A 247 -0.38 -7.05 -18.98
C GLU A 247 -1.43 -6.93 -17.85
N TYR A 248 -1.49 -7.94 -16.97
CA TYR A 248 -2.43 -8.07 -15.86
C TYR A 248 -1.92 -7.46 -14.54
N TYR A 249 -0.63 -7.12 -14.47
CA TYR A 249 0.02 -6.62 -13.26
C TYR A 249 0.32 -5.13 -13.36
N ARG A 250 0.35 -4.47 -12.20
CA ARG A 250 0.97 -3.16 -12.03
C ARG A 250 2.10 -3.27 -11.03
N ASN A 251 3.15 -2.48 -11.25
CA ASN A 251 4.30 -2.37 -10.36
C ASN A 251 4.71 -0.89 -10.27
N PHE A 252 5.67 -0.63 -9.41
CA PHE A 252 6.26 0.68 -9.19
C PHE A 252 7.71 0.68 -9.67
N THR A 253 8.20 1.83 -10.13
CA THR A 253 9.64 2.03 -10.37
C THR A 253 10.35 2.32 -9.05
N PRO A 254 11.69 2.26 -8.98
CA PRO A 254 12.43 2.81 -7.86
C PRO A 254 11.99 4.25 -7.56
N GLY A 255 12.05 4.63 -6.28
CA GLY A 255 11.79 5.99 -5.86
C GLY A 255 12.93 6.90 -6.29
N GLU A 256 12.59 8.02 -6.91
CA GLU A 256 13.54 9.05 -7.33
C GLU A 256 13.34 10.31 -6.47
N PRO A 257 14.41 10.91 -5.92
CA PRO A 257 14.33 12.16 -5.17
C PRO A 257 13.86 13.30 -6.08
N GLN A 258 13.07 14.23 -5.53
CA GLN A 258 12.41 15.29 -6.30
C GLN A 258 12.87 16.70 -5.91
N LEU A 259 13.38 16.89 -4.69
CA LEU A 259 13.90 18.18 -4.23
C LEU A 259 15.38 18.35 -4.57
N GLY A 260 16.08 17.25 -4.84
CA GLY A 260 17.52 17.23 -5.10
C GLY A 260 18.30 17.24 -3.79
N LEU A 261 19.19 16.27 -3.63
CA LEU A 261 20.12 16.25 -2.52
C LEU A 261 21.17 17.37 -2.70
N LEU A 262 21.55 18.00 -1.59
CA LEU A 262 22.74 18.86 -1.50
C LEU A 262 24.01 18.07 -1.85
#